data_AF-A0A7J4FTP7-F1
#
_entry.id   AF-A0A7J4FTP7-F1
#
_cell.length_a   1.000
_cell.length_b   1.000
_cell.length_c   1.000
_cell.angle_alpha   90.00
_cell.angle_beta   90.00
_cell.angle_gamma   90.00
#
_symmetry.space_group_name_H-M   'P 1'
#
loop_
_entity.id
_entity.type
_entity.pdbx_description
1 polymer ?
#
loop_
_entity_poly.entity_id
_entity_poly.type
_entity_poly.pdbx_seq_one_letter_code
_entity_poly.pdbx_strand_id
1 'polypeptide(L)' 'MFLNVSEYGGGDVIVEKLLRKAYIAVTPGSAFGPMGADFIRISYAASSKRIHDALERIGDTIV' A
#
# COMPACT_ATOMS: atom_id res chain seq x y z
N MET A 1 7.38 3.41 -5.71
CA MET A 1 7.93 4.07 -4.49
C MET A 1 7.77 3.13 -3.30
N PHE A 2 8.72 3.15 -2.36
CA PHE A 2 8.56 2.50 -1.07
C PHE A 2 8.02 3.51 -0.05
N LEU A 3 6.97 3.16 0.67
CA LEU A 3 6.32 3.99 1.67
C LEU A 3 6.39 3.29 3.02
N ASN A 4 6.80 4.01 4.06
CA ASN A 4 6.79 3.51 5.43
C ASN A 4 5.35 3.54 5.96
N VAL A 5 4.90 2.43 6.51
CA VAL A 5 3.56 2.23 7.08
C VAL A 5 3.63 1.60 8.48
N SER A 6 4.76 1.74 9.18
CA SER A 6 4.95 1.21 10.53
C SER A 6 3.88 1.69 11.52
N GLU A 7 3.46 2.95 11.43
CA GLU A 7 2.39 3.54 12.26
C GLU A 7 1.02 2.88 12.07
N TYR A 8 0.83 2.14 10.97
CA TYR A 8 -0.44 1.48 10.62
C TYR A 8 -0.39 -0.05 10.79
N GLY A 9 0.63 -0.59 11.45
CA GLY A 9 0.77 -2.01 11.74
C GLY A 9 1.68 -2.80 10.79
N GLY A 10 2.44 -2.10 9.94
CA GLY A 10 3.46 -2.72 9.07
C GLY A 10 2.95 -3.11 7.68
N GLY A 11 3.89 -3.47 6.81
CA GLY A 11 3.68 -3.65 5.38
C GLY A 11 2.67 -4.74 5.04
N ASP A 12 2.83 -5.95 5.59
CA ASP A 12 1.97 -7.09 5.27
C ASP A 12 0.51 -6.86 5.70
N VAL A 13 0.30 -6.25 6.88
CA VAL A 13 -1.02 -5.90 7.39
C VAL A 13 -1.70 -4.87 6.48
N ILE A 14 -0.97 -3.85 6.06
CA ILE A 14 -1.52 -2.81 5.19
C ILE A 14 -1.81 -3.33 3.78
N VAL A 15 -0.94 -4.19 3.24
CA VAL A 15 -1.20 -4.83 1.94
C VAL A 15 -2.48 -5.65 1.98
N GLU A 16 -2.70 -6.46 3.02
CA GLU A 16 -3.93 -7.25 3.14
C GLU A 16 -5.17 -6.34 3.31
N LYS A 17 -5.08 -5.29 4.14
CA LYS A 17 -6.17 -4.33 4.35
C LYS A 17 -6.56 -3.64 3.04
N LEU A 18 -5.59 -3.13 2.28
CA LEU A 18 -5.81 -2.48 0.99
C LEU A 18 -6.38 -3.43 -0.06
N LEU A 19 -5.90 -4.68 -0.10
CA LEU A 19 -6.40 -5.67 -1.05
C LEU A 19 -7.87 -6.01 -0.79
N ARG A 20 -8.24 -6.22 0.49
CA ARG A 20 -9.59 -6.68 0.84
C ARG A 20 -10.62 -5.55 0.92
N LYS A 21 -10.25 -4.37 1.42
CA LYS A 21 -11.19 -3.26 1.66
C LYS A 21 -11.22 -2.25 0.52
N ALA A 22 -10.05 -1.92 -0.03
CA ALA A 22 -9.94 -0.90 -1.08
C ALA A 22 -9.90 -1.50 -2.51
N TYR A 23 -9.75 -2.82 -2.62
CA TYR A 23 -9.50 -3.54 -3.87
C TYR A 23 -8.25 -3.00 -4.60
N ILE A 24 -7.20 -2.72 -3.84
CA ILE A 24 -5.93 -2.20 -4.33
C ILE A 24 -4.81 -3.19 -4.01
N ALA A 25 -4.19 -3.73 -5.06
CA ALA A 25 -3.00 -4.55 -4.92
C ALA A 25 -1.74 -3.69 -4.85
N VAL A 26 -0.94 -3.90 -3.81
CA VAL A 26 0.41 -3.33 -3.61
C VAL A 26 1.37 -4.45 -3.25
N THR A 27 2.68 -4.21 -3.34
CA THR A 27 3.68 -5.23 -2.97
C THR A 27 4.16 -4.96 -1.54
N PRO A 28 4.15 -5.94 -0.62
CA PRO A 28 4.72 -5.75 0.70
C PRO A 28 6.24 -5.57 0.59
N GLY A 29 6.82 -4.73 1.45
CA GLY A 29 8.25 -4.49 1.49
C GLY A 29 9.03 -5.71 2.00
N SER A 30 8.38 -6.59 2.79
CA SER A 30 8.92 -7.88 3.23
C SER A 30 9.36 -8.79 2.07
N ALA A 31 8.73 -8.66 0.89
CA ALA A 31 9.12 -9.36 -0.33
C ALA A 31 10.53 -8.97 -0.84
N PHE A 32 11.09 -7.87 -0.34
CA PHE A 32 12.45 -7.40 -0.65
C PHE A 32 13.43 -7.65 0.50
N GLY A 33 13.02 -8.37 1.55
CA GLY A 33 13.83 -8.72 2.71
C GLY A 33 13.23 -8.22 4.03
N PRO A 34 13.73 -8.71 5.18
CA PRO A 34 13.16 -8.44 6.49
C PRO A 34 13.22 -6.95 6.89
N MET A 35 14.22 -6.21 6.40
CA MET A 35 14.33 -4.76 6.63
C MET A 35 13.19 -3.95 5.98
N GLY A 36 12.44 -4.54 5.05
CA GLY A 36 11.30 -3.93 4.39
C GLY A 36 9.95 -4.22 5.06
N ALA A 37 9.92 -4.91 6.21
CA ALA A 37 8.68 -5.33 6.86
C ALA A 37 7.71 -4.16 7.16
N ASP A 38 8.24 -2.97 7.44
CA ASP A 38 7.45 -1.76 7.69
C ASP A 38 7.08 -0.96 6.44
N PHE A 39 7.45 -1.43 5.25
CA PHE A 39 7.25 -0.70 4.00
C PHE A 39 6.27 -1.41 3.07
N ILE A 40 5.66 -0.64 2.18
CA ILE A 40 4.95 -1.14 1.00
C ILE A 40 5.50 -0.49 -0.27
N ARG A 41 5.40 -1.18 -1.40
CA ARG A 41 5.77 -0.66 -2.72
C ARG A 41 4.53 -0.44 -3.58
N ILE A 42 4.38 0.79 -4.06
CA ILE A 42 3.31 1.19 -4.98
C ILE A 42 3.90 1.48 -6.38
N SER A 43 3.22 0.97 -7.41
CA SER A 43 3.46 1.29 -8.81
C SER A 43 2.58 2.45 -9.26
N TYR A 44 3.16 3.49 -9.85
CA TYR A 44 2.44 4.62 -10.44
C TYR A 44 2.34 4.55 -11.97
N ALA A 45 2.64 3.38 -12.55
CA ALA A 45 2.52 3.15 -13.99
C ALA A 45 1.05 2.91 -14.39
N ALA A 46 0.22 3.94 -14.20
CA ALA A 46 -1.21 3.95 -14.48
C ALA A 46 -1.65 5.36 -14.88
N SER A 47 -2.89 5.51 -15.38
CA SER A 47 -3.44 6.84 -15.68
C SER A 47 -3.61 7.69 -14.43
N SER A 48 -3.47 9.01 -14.54
CA SER A 48 -3.64 9.94 -13.41
C SER A 48 -4.98 9.75 -12.73
N LYS A 49 -6.07 9.59 -13.49
CA LYS A 49 -7.39 9.29 -12.95
C LYS A 49 -7.38 8.07 -12.02
N ARG A 50 -6.79 6.95 -12.47
CA ARG A 50 -6.73 5.72 -11.68
C ARG A 50 -5.87 5.89 -10.42
N ILE A 51 -4.83 6.72 -10.47
CA ILE A 51 -4.00 7.05 -9.31
C ILE A 51 -4.80 7.87 -8.30
N HIS A 52 -5.52 8.91 -8.74
CA HIS A 52 -6.37 9.72 -7.86
C HIS A 52 -7.47 8.88 -7.19
N ASP A 53 -8.21 8.08 -7.97
CA ASP A 53 -9.25 7.18 -7.45
C ASP A 53 -8.67 6.15 -6.45
N ALA A 54 -7.41 5.74 -6.61
CA ALA A 54 -6.74 4.83 -5.68
C ALA A 54 -6.33 5.54 -4.38
N LEU A 55 -5.83 6.77 -4.46
CA LEU A 55 -5.44 7.57 -3.30
C LEU A 55 -6.63 7.90 -2.40
N GLU A 56 -7.79 8.23 -2.97
CA GLU A 56 -9.03 8.47 -2.19
C GLU A 56 -9.43 7.22 -1.41
N ARG A 57 -9.53 6.06 -2.07
CA ARG A 57 -9.86 4.78 -1.40
C ARG A 57 -8.83 4.34 -0.36
N ILE A 58 -7.55 4.64 -0.60
CA ILE A 58 -6.49 4.42 0.39
C ILE A 58 -6.73 5.29 1.62
N GLY A 59 -7.04 6.58 1.44
CA GLY A 59 -7.40 7.49 2.52
C GLY A 59 -8.56 6.95 3.36
N ASP A 60 -9.67 6.58 2.73
CA ASP A 60 -10.85 6.04 3.39
C ASP A 60 -10.62 4.69 4.09
N THR A 61 -9.59 3.94 3.68
CA THR A 61 -9.29 2.62 4.22
C THR A 61 -8.29 2.66 5.37
N ILE A 62 -7.27 3.51 5.27
CA ILE A 62 -6.14 3.52 6.20
C ILE A 62 -6.37 4.46 7.39
N VAL A 63 -7.09 5.58 7.17
CA VAL A 63 -7.51 6.52 8.23
C VAL A 63 -8.54 5.88 9.17
#